data_AF-A0A218UXH9-F1
#
_entry.id   AF-A0A218UXH9-F1
#
_cell.length_a   1.000
_cell.length_b   1.000
_cell.length_c   1.000
_cell.angle_alpha   90.00
_cell.angle_beta   90.00
_cell.angle_gamma   90.00
#
_symmetry.space_group_name_H-M   'P 1'
#
loop_
_entity.id
_entity.type
_entity.pdbx_description
1 polymer ?
#
loop_
_entity_poly.entity_id
_entity_poly.type
_entity_poly.pdbx_seq_one_letter_code
_entity_poly.pdbx_strand_id
1 'polypeptide(L)'
;MLMALQLSMAEVNKQHHGDFTVSLSDVLEMWNYLLHDKLGLYENLKEPENYTDVKKAYHDFLARSNMLDLIDIYQKCYSLGLLAEDESISPVQLLEFISGVMNAQENNGSVLSTPTQIKRQGQDHMKVTILAKKSVCSYLSLLVNSKDDLAVAHILNVPDRGLGREAFTNLKHASQERKMSIFLVCVSNESSWKTVNKMATSFIRTIELGGRDFASSMYDPLRAHVKGLSNFVNFIDKLQEIVGEILNTRIAGGRILSTVKMHLIKGRSNGDPFCQAVEEAVQDLDLKIKNIIDSQQETLTASTTGVSPARPKLHSINHGTAYCGRDTVKVLLVLLDEEAVSPPTQNKADLTIQWLFSKTSQRTYSEIYG
;
A
#
# COMPACT_ATOMS: atom_id res chain seq x y z
N MET A 1 -7.97 3.27 4.52
CA MET A 1 -8.95 4.37 4.68
C MET A 1 -8.36 5.58 5.41
N LEU A 2 -8.11 5.54 6.72
CA LEU A 2 -7.66 6.71 7.52
C LEU A 2 -6.39 7.39 7.00
N MET A 3 -5.36 6.62 6.63
CA MET A 3 -4.11 7.20 6.10
C MET A 3 -4.34 7.95 4.78
N ALA A 4 -5.09 7.34 3.85
CA ALA A 4 -5.43 7.98 2.58
C ALA A 4 -6.26 9.26 2.81
N LEU A 5 -7.23 9.21 3.73
CA LEU A 5 -8.02 10.37 4.11
C LEU A 5 -7.16 11.50 4.69
N GLN A 6 -6.25 11.18 5.60
CA GLN A 6 -5.35 12.16 6.20
C GLN A 6 -4.43 12.81 5.16
N LEU A 7 -3.95 12.05 4.17
CA LEU A 7 -3.16 12.60 3.06
C LEU A 7 -3.99 13.52 2.17
N SER A 8 -5.24 13.15 1.88
CA SER A 8 -6.18 13.98 1.14
C SER A 8 -6.54 15.27 1.89
N MET A 9 -6.76 15.19 3.20
CA MET A 9 -6.98 16.36 4.04
C MET A 9 -5.76 17.27 4.06
N ALA A 10 -4.55 16.72 4.18
CA ALA A 10 -3.32 17.51 4.17
C ALA A 10 -3.12 18.24 2.84
N GLU A 11 -3.49 17.61 1.72
CA GLU A 11 -3.45 18.22 0.38
C GLU A 11 -4.44 19.37 0.25
N VAL A 12 -5.68 19.18 0.68
CA VAL A 12 -6.71 20.22 0.67
C VAL A 12 -6.35 21.36 1.63
N ASN A 13 -5.81 21.03 2.80
CA ASN A 13 -5.36 22.02 3.76
C ASN A 13 -4.21 22.87 3.21
N LYS A 14 -3.30 22.28 2.42
CA LYS A 14 -2.26 23.07 1.74
C LYS A 14 -2.84 24.07 0.76
N GLN A 15 -3.91 23.70 0.04
CA GLN A 15 -4.55 24.57 -0.94
C GLN A 15 -5.26 25.75 -0.28
N HIS A 16 -5.95 25.52 0.84
CA HIS A 16 -6.74 26.54 1.54
C HIS A 16 -5.94 27.37 2.56
N HIS A 17 -5.05 26.73 3.31
CA HIS A 17 -4.35 27.32 4.46
C HIS A 17 -2.83 27.45 4.28
N GLY A 18 -2.28 26.92 3.19
CA GLY A 18 -0.85 27.03 2.90
C GLY A 18 0.05 26.04 3.67
N ASP A 19 -0.53 25.18 4.52
CA ASP A 19 0.21 24.15 5.27
C ASP A 19 -0.47 22.77 5.21
N PHE A 20 0.28 21.72 5.55
CA PHE A 20 -0.20 20.33 5.53
C PHE A 20 -0.70 19.85 6.91
N THR A 21 -0.85 20.76 7.87
CA THR A 21 -1.12 20.40 9.26
C THR A 21 -2.56 20.01 9.41
N VAL A 22 -2.82 18.76 9.80
CA VAL A 22 -4.17 18.27 10.09
C VAL A 22 -4.14 17.58 11.46
N SER A 23 -5.04 17.96 12.36
CA SER A 23 -5.12 17.32 13.67
C SER A 23 -5.77 15.94 13.55
N LEU A 24 -5.43 15.02 14.47
CA LEU A 24 -6.08 13.71 14.51
C LEU A 24 -7.59 13.82 14.73
N SER A 25 -8.00 14.82 15.53
CA SER A 25 -9.42 15.06 15.82
C SER A 25 -10.18 15.34 14.52
N ASP A 26 -9.66 16.23 13.69
CA ASP A 26 -10.29 16.60 12.42
C ASP A 26 -10.31 15.41 11.46
N VAL A 27 -9.25 14.59 11.43
CA VAL A 27 -9.21 13.37 10.61
C VAL A 27 -10.28 12.38 11.03
N LEU A 28 -10.47 12.18 12.34
CA LEU A 28 -11.48 11.26 12.87
C LEU A 28 -12.90 11.79 12.65
N GLU A 29 -13.12 13.10 12.79
CA GLU A 29 -14.40 13.75 12.48
C GLU A 29 -14.73 13.61 10.99
N MET A 30 -13.77 13.92 10.11
CA MET A 30 -13.90 13.74 8.67
C MET A 30 -14.14 12.28 8.28
N TRP A 31 -13.44 11.34 8.92
CA TRP A 31 -13.62 9.91 8.68
C TRP A 31 -15.00 9.43 9.09
N ASN A 32 -15.46 9.85 10.27
CA ASN A 32 -16.80 9.52 10.76
C ASN A 32 -17.87 10.05 9.79
N TYR A 33 -17.77 11.31 9.37
CA TYR A 33 -18.70 11.89 8.40
C TYR A 33 -18.65 11.18 7.04
N LEU A 34 -17.44 10.87 6.54
CA LEU A 34 -17.25 10.14 5.28
C LEU A 34 -17.87 8.74 5.30
N LEU A 35 -17.77 8.02 6.42
CA LEU A 35 -18.41 6.71 6.59
C LEU A 35 -19.93 6.82 6.47
N HIS A 36 -20.53 7.77 7.19
CA HIS A 36 -21.97 7.99 7.18
C HIS A 36 -22.47 8.36 5.78
N ASP A 37 -21.79 9.30 5.11
CA ASP A 37 -22.13 9.69 3.74
C ASP A 37 -22.00 8.51 2.75
N LYS A 38 -20.91 7.72 2.80
CA LYS A 38 -20.75 6.55 1.92
C LYS A 38 -21.78 5.45 2.17
N LEU A 39 -22.26 5.30 3.40
CA LEU A 39 -23.29 4.33 3.77
C LEU A 39 -24.72 4.83 3.53
N GLY A 40 -24.89 6.09 3.09
CA GLY A 40 -26.20 6.72 2.92
C GLY A 40 -26.92 6.99 4.23
N LEU A 41 -26.18 7.03 5.35
CA LEU A 41 -26.67 7.28 6.70
C LEU A 41 -26.61 8.77 7.00
N TYR A 42 -27.51 9.54 6.40
CA TYR A 42 -27.63 10.98 6.66
C TYR A 42 -28.34 11.22 8.00
N GLU A 43 -27.61 10.99 9.10
CA GLU A 43 -28.00 11.53 10.40
C GLU A 43 -27.67 13.03 10.45
N ASN A 44 -28.20 13.75 11.44
CA ASN A 44 -28.04 15.21 11.63
C ASN A 44 -26.59 15.64 11.97
N LEU A 45 -25.59 15.08 11.29
CA LEU A 45 -24.19 15.41 11.41
C LEU A 45 -23.92 16.73 10.69
N LYS A 46 -23.20 17.61 11.37
CA LYS A 46 -22.69 18.84 10.76
C LYS A 46 -21.63 18.47 9.74
N GLU A 47 -21.79 18.95 8.50
CA GLU A 47 -20.76 18.80 7.47
C GLU A 47 -19.46 19.48 7.92
N PRO A 48 -18.32 18.76 7.97
CA PRO A 48 -17.07 19.38 8.39
C PRO A 48 -16.48 20.24 7.28
N GLU A 49 -15.55 21.12 7.65
CA GLU A 49 -14.99 22.11 6.74
C GLU A 49 -14.29 21.47 5.53
N ASN A 50 -14.47 22.06 4.34
CA ASN A 50 -13.86 21.62 3.09
C ASN A 50 -14.17 20.16 2.70
N TYR A 51 -15.23 19.56 3.26
CA TYR A 51 -15.57 18.15 3.04
C TYR A 51 -15.68 17.77 1.57
N THR A 52 -16.34 18.58 0.74
CA THR A 52 -16.49 18.30 -0.69
C THR A 52 -15.13 18.17 -1.40
N ASP A 53 -14.18 19.06 -1.09
CA ASP A 53 -12.84 19.02 -1.66
C ASP A 53 -12.04 17.83 -1.13
N VAL A 54 -12.13 17.54 0.18
CA VAL A 54 -11.47 16.38 0.80
C VAL A 54 -12.01 15.08 0.22
N LYS A 55 -13.34 14.95 0.09
CA LYS A 55 -14.00 13.79 -0.51
C LYS A 55 -13.50 13.59 -1.93
N LYS A 56 -13.43 14.65 -2.75
CA LYS A 56 -12.89 14.57 -4.11
C LYS A 56 -11.43 14.13 -4.11
N ALA A 57 -10.57 14.77 -3.32
CA ALA A 57 -9.15 14.44 -3.22
C ALA A 57 -8.91 12.99 -2.76
N TYR A 58 -9.76 12.49 -1.86
CA TYR A 58 -9.76 11.10 -1.38
C TYR A 58 -10.12 10.11 -2.47
N HIS A 59 -11.21 10.34 -3.22
CA HIS A 59 -11.59 9.47 -4.33
C HIS A 59 -10.56 9.49 -5.45
N ASP A 60 -10.02 10.67 -5.77
CA ASP A 60 -8.96 10.81 -6.77
C ASP A 60 -7.68 10.06 -6.34
N PHE A 61 -7.33 10.08 -5.05
CA PHE A 61 -6.20 9.31 -4.50
C PHE A 61 -6.44 7.81 -4.68
N LEU A 62 -7.57 7.28 -4.20
CA LEU A 62 -7.89 5.86 -4.33
C LEU A 62 -7.89 5.38 -5.79
N ALA A 63 -8.50 6.16 -6.68
CA ALA A 63 -8.59 5.83 -8.10
C ALA A 63 -7.21 5.79 -8.78
N ARG A 64 -6.34 6.77 -8.52
CA ARG A 64 -4.97 6.77 -9.07
C ARG A 64 -4.15 5.61 -8.52
N SER A 65 -4.30 5.31 -7.23
CA SER A 65 -3.52 4.28 -6.56
C SER A 65 -4.06 2.85 -6.74
N ASN A 66 -5.16 2.69 -7.50
CA ASN A 66 -5.87 1.42 -7.67
C ASN A 66 -6.24 0.78 -6.32
N MET A 67 -6.68 1.61 -5.37
CA MET A 67 -7.12 1.20 -4.05
C MET A 67 -8.63 1.31 -3.93
N LEU A 68 -9.18 0.52 -3.02
CA LEU A 68 -10.58 0.58 -2.60
C LEU A 68 -10.58 0.65 -1.08
N ASP A 69 -11.55 1.36 -0.51
CA ASP A 69 -11.79 1.22 0.92
C ASP A 69 -12.82 0.13 1.22
N LEU A 70 -12.99 -0.14 2.51
CA LEU A 70 -13.86 -1.21 3.00
C LEU A 70 -15.31 -1.03 2.54
N ILE A 71 -15.78 0.22 2.44
CA ILE A 71 -17.15 0.51 2.00
C ILE A 71 -17.28 0.28 0.50
N ASP A 72 -16.27 0.67 -0.29
CA ASP A 72 -16.24 0.40 -1.73
C ASP A 72 -16.24 -1.12 -2.02
N ILE A 73 -15.53 -1.92 -1.20
CA ILE A 73 -15.50 -3.39 -1.30
C ILE A 73 -16.88 -3.95 -0.97
N TYR A 74 -17.49 -3.53 0.14
CA TYR A 74 -18.82 -3.96 0.54
C TYR A 74 -19.85 -3.67 -0.56
N GLN A 75 -19.88 -2.44 -1.08
CA GLN A 75 -20.77 -2.03 -2.17
C GLN A 75 -20.55 -2.87 -3.44
N LYS A 76 -19.29 -3.17 -3.77
CA LYS A 76 -18.98 -4.05 -4.91
C LYS A 76 -19.46 -5.48 -4.69
N CYS A 77 -19.21 -6.08 -3.53
CA CYS A 77 -19.68 -7.42 -3.21
C CYS A 77 -21.21 -7.53 -3.31
N TYR A 78 -21.92 -6.52 -2.80
CA TYR A 78 -23.37 -6.42 -2.92
C TYR A 78 -23.80 -6.31 -4.39
N SER A 79 -23.20 -5.40 -5.16
CA SER A 79 -23.53 -5.20 -6.58
C SER A 79 -23.27 -6.41 -7.48
N LEU A 80 -22.32 -7.27 -7.09
CA LEU A 80 -21.95 -8.50 -7.81
C LEU A 80 -22.77 -9.72 -7.35
N GLY A 81 -23.69 -9.56 -6.40
CA GLY A 81 -24.49 -10.67 -5.87
C GLY A 81 -23.65 -11.75 -5.18
N LEU A 82 -22.48 -11.37 -4.65
CA LEU A 82 -21.58 -12.30 -3.94
C LEU A 82 -22.03 -12.54 -2.49
N LEU A 83 -22.97 -11.75 -1.98
CA LEU A 83 -23.59 -11.90 -0.67
C LEU A 83 -24.98 -12.50 -0.87
N ALA A 84 -25.27 -13.63 -0.23
CA ALA A 84 -26.64 -14.14 -0.16
C ALA A 84 -27.53 -13.11 0.58
N GLU A 85 -28.80 -12.97 0.21
CA GLU A 85 -29.69 -11.97 0.84
C GLU A 85 -29.77 -12.18 2.37
N ASP A 86 -29.71 -13.44 2.83
CA ASP A 86 -29.73 -13.83 4.24
C ASP A 86 -28.40 -13.55 5.00
N GLU A 87 -27.31 -13.26 4.29
CA GLU A 87 -25.98 -12.91 4.85
C GLU A 87 -25.64 -11.42 4.68
N SER A 88 -26.58 -10.62 4.16
CA SER A 88 -26.33 -9.21 3.90
C SER A 88 -26.32 -8.38 5.20
N ILE A 89 -25.15 -7.85 5.53
CA ILE A 89 -24.98 -6.92 6.67
C ILE A 89 -25.64 -5.59 6.30
N SER A 90 -26.56 -5.08 7.12
CA SER A 90 -27.16 -3.76 6.88
C SER A 90 -26.13 -2.63 7.03
N PRO A 91 -26.31 -1.46 6.37
CA PRO A 91 -25.38 -0.33 6.51
C PRO A 91 -25.13 0.11 7.96
N VAL A 92 -26.16 0.02 8.81
CA VAL A 92 -26.06 0.34 10.25
C VAL A 92 -25.19 -0.69 10.99
N GLN A 93 -25.41 -1.99 10.76
CA GLN A 93 -24.58 -3.05 11.35
C GLN A 93 -23.12 -2.98 10.88
N LEU A 94 -22.89 -2.63 9.62
CA LEU A 94 -21.55 -2.43 9.09
C LEU A 94 -20.87 -1.23 9.77
N LEU A 95 -21.58 -0.14 10.00
CA LEU A 95 -21.08 1.00 10.76
C LEU A 95 -20.73 0.60 12.21
N GLU A 96 -21.62 -0.12 12.91
CA GLU A 96 -21.37 -0.61 14.26
C GLU A 96 -20.14 -1.52 14.35
N PHE A 97 -19.95 -2.38 13.34
CA PHE A 97 -18.78 -3.24 13.21
C PHE A 97 -17.49 -2.41 13.01
N ILE A 98 -17.49 -1.48 12.05
CA ILE A 98 -16.33 -0.63 11.74
C ILE A 98 -15.97 0.28 12.91
N SER A 99 -16.97 0.79 13.62
CA SER A 99 -16.79 1.61 14.83
C SER A 99 -16.40 0.78 16.06
N GLY A 100 -16.39 -0.56 15.96
CA GLY A 100 -15.99 -1.45 17.04
C GLY A 100 -16.99 -1.55 18.20
N VAL A 101 -18.24 -1.10 18.00
CA VAL A 101 -19.28 -1.07 19.04
C VAL A 101 -19.79 -2.48 19.35
N MET A 102 -19.87 -3.38 18.35
CA MET A 102 -20.28 -4.77 18.55
C MET A 102 -19.36 -5.56 19.50
N ASN A 103 -18.06 -5.22 19.56
CA ASN A 103 -17.08 -5.91 20.41
C ASN A 103 -17.05 -5.39 21.86
N ALA A 104 -17.75 -4.29 22.17
CA ALA A 104 -17.77 -3.72 23.52
C ALA A 104 -18.65 -4.52 24.49
N GLN A 105 -19.61 -5.31 24.00
CA GLN A 105 -20.59 -6.00 24.83
C GLN A 105 -20.04 -7.31 25.46
N GLU A 106 -18.96 -7.88 24.94
CA GLU A 106 -18.35 -9.13 25.46
C GLU A 106 -17.31 -8.91 26.56
N ASN A 107 -16.87 -7.67 26.82
CA ASN A 107 -15.78 -7.39 27.77
C ASN A 107 -16.24 -6.67 29.05
N ASN A 108 -17.39 -7.07 29.59
CA ASN A 108 -17.87 -6.59 30.90
C ASN A 108 -17.17 -7.30 32.08
N GLY A 109 -15.83 -7.38 32.05
CA GLY A 109 -15.09 -8.16 33.04
C GLY A 109 -13.64 -7.78 33.35
N SER A 110 -13.05 -6.74 32.75
CA SER A 110 -11.67 -6.37 33.08
C SER A 110 -11.57 -4.97 33.69
N VAL A 111 -11.28 -4.97 34.99
CA VAL A 111 -10.99 -3.81 35.83
C VAL A 111 -9.95 -2.89 35.18
N LEU A 112 -10.30 -1.61 35.15
CA LEU A 112 -9.46 -0.46 34.82
C LEU A 112 -8.05 -0.62 35.43
N SER A 113 -7.06 -0.94 34.60
CA SER A 113 -5.66 -0.89 35.02
C SER A 113 -5.08 0.45 34.59
N THR A 114 -4.63 1.21 35.60
CA THR A 114 -3.94 2.51 35.50
C THR A 114 -2.78 2.49 34.48
N PRO A 115 -2.46 3.63 33.85
CA PRO A 115 -1.42 3.70 32.82
C PRO A 115 -0.03 3.51 33.45
N THR A 116 0.49 2.28 33.40
CA THR A 116 1.87 2.01 33.77
C THR A 116 2.79 2.67 32.75
N GLN A 117 3.67 3.54 33.23
CA GLN A 117 4.63 4.32 32.48
C GLN A 117 5.60 3.37 31.72
N ILE A 118 5.32 3.10 30.44
CA ILE A 118 6.17 2.28 29.58
C ILE A 118 7.51 3.00 29.39
N LYS A 119 8.62 2.33 29.73
CA LYS A 119 9.99 2.81 29.53
C LYS A 119 10.19 3.20 28.05
N ARG A 120 10.65 4.44 27.79
CA ARG A 120 10.90 5.00 26.43
C ARG A 120 11.64 4.05 25.48
N GLN A 121 12.55 3.23 26.00
CA GLN A 121 13.38 2.30 25.23
C GLN A 121 12.60 1.18 24.53
N GLY A 122 11.48 0.71 25.11
CA GLY A 122 10.63 -0.31 24.47
C GLY A 122 9.81 0.22 23.30
N GLN A 123 9.45 1.51 23.33
CA GLN A 123 8.69 2.13 22.25
C GLN A 123 9.53 2.38 21.00
N ASP A 124 10.81 2.69 21.15
CA ASP A 124 11.67 2.98 20.00
C ASP A 124 12.04 1.70 19.24
N HIS A 125 12.27 0.57 19.93
CA HIS A 125 12.44 -0.73 19.29
C HIS A 125 11.20 -1.13 18.48
N MET A 126 10.02 -0.99 19.08
CA MET A 126 8.75 -1.34 18.44
C MET A 126 8.48 -0.53 17.17
N LYS A 127 8.79 0.78 17.18
CA LYS A 127 8.71 1.63 15.97
C LYS A 127 9.63 1.12 14.86
N VAL A 128 10.87 0.76 15.20
CA VAL A 128 11.83 0.26 14.22
C VAL A 128 11.36 -1.05 13.60
N THR A 129 10.81 -1.98 14.39
CA THR A 129 10.19 -3.23 13.91
C THR A 129 9.03 -2.96 12.95
N ILE A 130 8.11 -2.06 13.32
CA ILE A 130 6.97 -1.68 12.47
C ILE A 130 7.46 -1.07 11.15
N LEU A 131 8.45 -0.17 11.20
CA LEU A 131 9.01 0.46 10.01
C LEU A 131 9.68 -0.54 9.07
N ALA A 132 10.46 -1.47 9.63
CA ALA A 132 11.13 -2.51 8.87
C ALA A 132 10.12 -3.41 8.15
N LYS A 133 9.13 -3.93 8.89
CA LYS A 133 8.08 -4.78 8.33
C LYS A 133 7.26 -4.06 7.26
N LYS A 134 6.90 -2.80 7.51
CA LYS A 134 6.18 -1.95 6.54
C LYS A 134 7.01 -1.69 5.28
N SER A 135 8.31 -1.51 5.41
CA SER A 135 9.22 -1.32 4.26
C SER A 135 9.23 -2.56 3.38
N VAL A 136 9.36 -3.75 3.98
CA VAL A 136 9.31 -5.03 3.23
C VAL A 136 7.94 -5.21 2.56
N CYS A 137 6.84 -5.03 3.30
CA CYS A 137 5.49 -5.17 2.75
C CYS A 137 5.20 -4.16 1.63
N SER A 138 5.76 -2.94 1.69
CA SER A 138 5.59 -1.93 0.64
C SER A 138 6.31 -2.33 -0.66
N TYR A 139 7.48 -2.98 -0.58
CA TYR A 139 8.11 -3.58 -1.77
C TYR A 139 7.23 -4.66 -2.40
N LEU A 140 6.67 -5.55 -1.57
CA LEU A 140 5.76 -6.60 -2.05
C LEU A 140 4.47 -6.01 -2.64
N SER A 141 3.94 -4.95 -2.03
CA SER A 141 2.74 -4.24 -2.49
C SER A 141 2.91 -3.70 -3.90
N LEU A 142 4.09 -3.15 -4.24
CA LEU A 142 4.37 -2.70 -5.61
C LEU A 142 4.48 -3.83 -6.64
N LEU A 143 4.82 -5.06 -6.21
CA LEU A 143 4.85 -6.21 -7.12
C LEU A 143 3.44 -6.68 -7.48
N VAL A 144 2.49 -6.57 -6.55
CA VAL A 144 1.10 -6.99 -6.79
C VAL A 144 0.21 -5.84 -7.31
N ASN A 145 0.51 -4.60 -6.91
CA ASN A 145 -0.16 -3.39 -7.32
C ASN A 145 0.87 -2.29 -7.63
N SER A 146 1.27 -2.21 -8.90
CA SER A 146 2.23 -1.20 -9.37
C SER A 146 1.73 0.24 -9.27
N LYS A 147 0.47 0.47 -8.94
CA LYS A 147 -0.11 1.80 -8.75
C LYS A 147 -0.14 2.25 -7.28
N ASP A 148 0.34 1.44 -6.34
CA ASP A 148 0.28 1.77 -4.91
C ASP A 148 1.20 2.95 -4.54
N ASP A 149 0.65 4.17 -4.58
CA ASP A 149 1.39 5.40 -4.25
C ASP A 149 1.81 5.47 -2.78
N LEU A 150 1.08 4.80 -1.89
CA LEU A 150 1.43 4.73 -0.47
C LEU A 150 2.67 3.85 -0.27
N ALA A 151 2.74 2.72 -0.96
CA ALA A 151 3.92 1.87 -0.99
C ALA A 151 5.11 2.62 -1.56
N VAL A 152 4.96 3.34 -2.69
CA VAL A 152 6.03 4.20 -3.24
C VAL A 152 6.51 5.20 -2.20
N ALA A 153 5.60 5.92 -1.54
CA ALA A 153 5.96 6.91 -0.54
C ALA A 153 6.78 6.31 0.62
N HIS A 154 6.55 5.06 0.99
CA HIS A 154 7.34 4.39 2.02
C HIS A 154 8.75 3.97 1.56
N ILE A 155 8.92 3.57 0.29
CA ILE A 155 10.15 2.88 -0.15
C ILE A 155 10.98 3.64 -1.19
N LEU A 156 10.47 4.76 -1.73
CA LEU A 156 11.15 5.55 -2.77
C LEU A 156 12.59 5.88 -2.36
N ASN A 157 12.78 6.32 -1.12
CA ASN A 157 14.09 6.66 -0.56
C ASN A 157 14.51 5.75 0.61
N VAL A 158 13.98 4.52 0.67
CA VAL A 158 14.39 3.50 1.65
C VAL A 158 14.85 2.24 0.91
N PRO A 159 16.16 1.91 0.87
CA PRO A 159 17.29 2.67 1.44
C PRO A 159 17.52 4.00 0.70
N ASP A 160 18.37 4.86 1.25
CA ASP A 160 18.63 6.19 0.69
C ASP A 160 19.17 6.11 -0.76
N ARG A 161 18.48 6.81 -1.67
CA ARG A 161 18.78 6.92 -3.10
C ARG A 161 19.08 8.36 -3.52
N GLY A 162 19.14 9.30 -2.58
CA GLY A 162 19.17 10.73 -2.89
C GLY A 162 17.84 11.26 -3.44
N LEU A 163 16.75 10.52 -3.24
CA LEU A 163 15.39 10.91 -3.60
C LEU A 163 14.71 11.58 -2.40
N GLY A 164 15.21 12.76 -2.05
CA GLY A 164 14.66 13.54 -0.95
C GLY A 164 13.33 14.20 -1.30
N ARG A 165 12.99 15.23 -0.54
CA ARG A 165 11.84 16.11 -0.76
C ARG A 165 11.56 16.40 -2.22
N GLU A 166 12.52 17.00 -2.88
CA GLU A 166 12.29 17.69 -4.14
C GLU A 166 11.87 16.68 -5.21
N ALA A 167 12.51 15.51 -5.18
CA ALA A 167 12.18 14.39 -6.04
C ALA A 167 10.73 13.92 -5.85
N PHE A 168 10.30 13.73 -4.60
CA PHE A 168 8.93 13.29 -4.32
C PHE A 168 7.90 14.34 -4.73
N THR A 169 8.17 15.62 -4.46
CA THR A 169 7.29 16.73 -4.86
C THR A 169 7.15 16.81 -6.37
N ASN A 170 8.25 16.78 -7.10
CA ASN A 170 8.27 16.78 -8.56
C ASN A 170 7.51 15.57 -9.13
N LEU A 171 7.72 14.39 -8.55
CA LEU A 171 7.00 13.18 -8.94
C LEU A 171 5.50 13.27 -8.66
N LYS A 172 5.09 13.81 -7.51
CA LYS A 172 3.67 13.99 -7.17
C LYS A 172 2.99 14.97 -8.14
N HIS A 173 3.62 16.10 -8.44
CA HIS A 173 3.08 17.05 -9.41
C HIS A 173 2.93 16.41 -10.80
N ALA A 174 3.96 15.71 -11.27
CA ALA A 174 3.89 14.99 -12.54
C ALA A 174 2.81 13.88 -12.52
N SER A 175 2.61 13.20 -11.38
CA SER A 175 1.54 12.21 -11.18
C SER A 175 0.14 12.81 -11.29
N GLN A 176 -0.07 13.98 -10.68
CA GLN A 176 -1.34 14.71 -10.76
C GLN A 176 -1.61 15.24 -12.16
N GLU A 177 -0.63 15.88 -12.79
CA GLU A 177 -0.74 16.41 -14.15
C GLU A 177 -1.06 15.31 -15.16
N ARG A 178 -0.37 14.17 -15.06
CA ARG A 178 -0.53 13.04 -15.98
C ARG A 178 -1.69 12.11 -15.61
N LYS A 179 -2.34 12.31 -14.46
CA LYS A 179 -3.38 11.43 -13.90
C LYS A 179 -2.90 9.96 -13.80
N MET A 180 -1.65 9.76 -13.40
CA MET A 180 -1.03 8.45 -13.23
C MET A 180 -0.56 8.28 -11.78
N SER A 181 -0.41 7.05 -11.30
CA SER A 181 0.28 6.79 -10.04
C SER A 181 1.75 7.24 -10.12
N ILE A 182 2.36 7.60 -9.00
CA ILE A 182 3.77 8.01 -8.85
C ILE A 182 4.72 6.99 -9.48
N PHE A 183 4.53 5.69 -9.19
CA PHE A 183 5.39 4.66 -9.78
C PHE A 183 5.28 4.66 -11.31
N LEU A 184 4.05 4.73 -11.84
CA LEU A 184 3.83 4.84 -13.28
C LEU A 184 4.45 6.09 -13.89
N VAL A 185 4.55 7.21 -13.18
CA VAL A 185 5.30 8.38 -13.68
C VAL A 185 6.79 8.10 -13.75
N CYS A 186 7.38 7.44 -12.74
CA CYS A 186 8.76 6.97 -12.82
C CYS A 186 8.95 6.04 -14.04
N VAL A 187 7.94 5.22 -14.32
CA VAL A 187 7.98 4.20 -15.37
C VAL A 187 7.28 4.56 -16.70
N SER A 188 6.88 5.81 -16.94
CA SER A 188 6.18 6.21 -18.19
C SER A 188 6.75 7.50 -18.79
N ASN A 189 6.67 7.62 -20.11
CA ASN A 189 7.02 8.84 -20.84
C ASN A 189 5.79 9.75 -21.09
N GLU A 190 6.05 10.97 -21.54
CA GLU A 190 5.06 12.02 -21.82
C GLU A 190 4.52 11.99 -23.26
N SER A 191 5.06 11.11 -24.11
CA SER A 191 4.79 11.14 -25.54
C SER A 191 3.44 10.50 -25.89
N SER A 192 2.41 11.36 -25.94
CA SER A 192 1.12 11.20 -26.62
C SER A 192 0.05 10.34 -25.92
N TRP A 193 -0.75 10.98 -25.05
CA TRP A 193 -1.95 10.44 -24.42
C TRP A 193 -3.17 10.31 -25.37
N LYS A 194 -3.02 10.69 -26.65
CA LYS A 194 -4.06 10.50 -27.69
C LYS A 194 -3.72 9.27 -28.53
N THR A 195 -4.16 8.11 -28.06
CA THR A 195 -4.65 6.94 -28.84
C THR A 195 -4.29 5.65 -28.09
N VAL A 196 -5.31 5.06 -27.49
CA VAL A 196 -5.56 3.64 -27.24
C VAL A 196 -4.39 2.69 -27.55
N ASN A 197 -3.82 2.09 -26.48
CA ASN A 197 -3.09 0.82 -26.49
C ASN A 197 -1.73 0.77 -27.25
N LYS A 198 -0.61 0.94 -26.52
CA LYS A 198 0.58 0.04 -26.47
C LYS A 198 1.89 0.79 -26.14
N MET A 199 2.60 0.22 -25.16
CA MET A 199 4.03 0.39 -24.81
C MET A 199 4.50 1.80 -24.42
N ALA A 200 4.25 2.14 -23.15
CA ALA A 200 5.00 3.14 -22.42
C ALA A 200 6.43 2.63 -22.17
N THR A 201 7.40 3.10 -22.93
CA THR A 201 8.81 3.02 -22.54
C THR A 201 9.03 4.05 -21.43
N SER A 202 9.56 3.64 -20.28
CA SER A 202 9.62 4.51 -19.10
C SER A 202 10.50 5.74 -19.30
N PHE A 203 10.23 6.83 -18.56
CA PHE A 203 11.16 7.98 -18.47
C PHE A 203 12.59 7.50 -18.22
N ILE A 204 12.77 6.58 -17.25
CA ILE A 204 14.06 5.96 -16.96
C ILE A 204 14.57 5.07 -18.09
N ARG A 205 13.76 4.17 -18.65
CA ARG A 205 14.18 3.27 -19.75
C ARG A 205 14.50 4.06 -21.01
N THR A 206 13.87 5.20 -21.27
CA THR A 206 14.21 6.08 -22.39
C THR A 206 15.58 6.73 -22.20
N ILE A 207 15.91 7.18 -20.97
CA ILE A 207 17.24 7.68 -20.65
C ILE A 207 18.29 6.56 -20.79
N GLU A 208 18.00 5.36 -20.28
CA GLU A 208 18.90 4.20 -20.34
C GLU A 208 19.10 3.68 -21.78
N LEU A 209 18.07 3.71 -22.63
CA LEU A 209 18.12 3.31 -24.04
C LEU A 209 18.76 4.38 -24.95
N GLY A 210 19.39 5.41 -24.38
CA GLY A 210 20.15 6.40 -25.15
C GLY A 210 19.29 7.43 -25.88
N GLY A 211 18.02 7.61 -25.48
CA GLY A 211 17.10 8.61 -26.02
C GLY A 211 17.49 10.04 -25.62
N ARG A 212 18.63 10.53 -26.12
CA ARG A 212 19.14 11.87 -25.84
C ARG A 212 18.30 12.99 -26.48
N ASP A 213 17.50 12.65 -27.50
CA ASP A 213 16.81 13.60 -28.38
C ASP A 213 15.27 13.54 -28.35
N PHE A 214 14.66 12.71 -27.50
CA PHE A 214 13.20 12.62 -27.42
C PHE A 214 12.61 13.64 -26.44
N ALA A 215 12.44 14.87 -26.92
CA ALA A 215 11.35 15.82 -26.65
C ALA A 215 10.70 15.94 -25.25
N SER A 216 11.35 15.54 -24.15
CA SER A 216 11.03 16.10 -22.82
C SER A 216 11.64 17.50 -22.79
N SER A 217 10.86 18.52 -22.39
CA SER A 217 11.38 19.88 -22.21
C SER A 217 12.73 19.81 -21.47
N MET A 218 13.71 20.62 -21.90
CA MET A 218 15.04 20.73 -21.25
C MET A 218 14.95 21.08 -19.74
N TYR A 219 13.75 21.36 -19.24
CA TYR A 219 13.39 21.75 -17.88
C TYR A 219 12.52 20.72 -17.14
N ASP A 220 12.47 19.44 -17.56
CA ASP A 220 11.75 18.42 -16.77
C ASP A 220 12.38 18.30 -15.36
N PRO A 221 11.64 18.65 -14.28
CA PRO A 221 12.15 18.61 -12.91
C PRO A 221 12.62 17.21 -12.48
N LEU A 222 12.14 16.15 -13.13
CA LEU A 222 12.54 14.77 -12.84
C LEU A 222 13.96 14.45 -13.30
N ARG A 223 14.54 15.24 -14.24
CA ARG A 223 15.92 15.03 -14.71
C ARG A 223 16.96 15.18 -13.60
N ALA A 224 16.70 16.06 -12.61
CA ALA A 224 17.59 16.25 -11.46
C ALA A 224 17.73 14.97 -10.61
N HIS A 225 16.78 14.03 -10.72
CA HIS A 225 16.66 12.86 -9.85
C HIS A 225 16.88 11.52 -10.57
N VAL A 226 17.28 11.54 -11.85
CA VAL A 226 17.43 10.35 -12.71
C VAL A 226 18.23 9.24 -12.04
N LYS A 227 19.38 9.54 -11.43
CA LYS A 227 20.22 8.52 -10.79
C LYS A 227 19.47 7.75 -9.69
N GLY A 228 18.77 8.46 -8.81
CA GLY A 228 18.00 7.85 -7.73
C GLY A 228 16.80 7.08 -8.26
N LEU A 229 16.10 7.64 -9.25
CA LEU A 229 14.93 7.02 -9.88
C LEU A 229 15.31 5.76 -10.67
N SER A 230 16.42 5.77 -11.41
CA SER A 230 16.99 4.58 -12.06
C SER A 230 17.31 3.49 -11.05
N ASN A 231 17.98 3.83 -9.94
CA ASN A 231 18.26 2.87 -8.89
C ASN A 231 16.99 2.26 -8.26
N PHE A 232 15.91 3.05 -8.16
CA PHE A 232 14.62 2.58 -7.66
C PHE A 232 13.94 1.63 -8.67
N VAL A 233 13.77 2.08 -9.92
CA VAL A 233 13.10 1.32 -10.98
C VAL A 233 13.85 0.01 -11.26
N ASN A 234 15.18 0.05 -11.40
CA ASN A 234 15.98 -1.14 -11.68
C ASN A 234 15.92 -2.17 -10.55
N PHE A 235 15.74 -1.72 -9.30
CA PHE A 235 15.54 -2.64 -8.18
C PHE A 235 14.16 -3.32 -8.24
N ILE A 236 13.09 -2.58 -8.57
CA ILE A 236 11.76 -3.17 -8.74
C ILE A 236 11.74 -4.13 -9.94
N ASP A 237 12.39 -3.78 -11.05
CA ASP A 237 12.52 -4.63 -12.23
C ASP A 237 13.20 -5.96 -11.89
N LYS A 238 14.26 -5.93 -11.07
CA LYS A 238 14.91 -7.15 -10.56
C LYS A 238 13.97 -8.03 -9.73
N LEU A 239 13.08 -7.43 -8.92
CA LEU A 239 12.10 -8.20 -8.16
C LEU A 239 11.02 -8.80 -9.09
N GLN A 240 10.59 -8.05 -10.11
CA GLN A 240 9.65 -8.54 -11.13
C GLN A 240 10.24 -9.66 -11.99
N GLU A 241 11.54 -9.61 -12.30
CA GLU A 241 12.28 -10.69 -12.95
C GLU A 241 12.22 -11.98 -12.11
N ILE A 242 12.47 -11.89 -10.80
CA ILE A 242 12.35 -13.04 -9.89
C ILE A 242 10.92 -13.62 -9.92
N VAL A 243 9.89 -12.77 -9.91
CA VAL A 243 8.49 -13.19 -10.03
C VAL A 243 8.25 -13.88 -11.38
N GLY A 244 8.83 -13.37 -12.47
CA GLY A 244 8.61 -13.83 -13.84
C GLY A 244 9.42 -15.03 -14.30
N GLU A 245 10.52 -15.37 -13.62
CA GLU A 245 11.43 -16.45 -14.02
C GLU A 245 11.32 -17.70 -13.13
N ILE A 246 10.98 -17.55 -11.85
CA ILE A 246 10.98 -18.67 -10.91
C ILE A 246 9.61 -19.33 -10.86
N LEU A 247 9.52 -20.54 -11.40
CA LEU A 247 8.30 -21.35 -11.42
C LEU A 247 7.81 -21.76 -10.02
N ASN A 248 8.74 -22.05 -9.10
CA ASN A 248 8.38 -22.51 -7.76
C ASN A 248 8.06 -21.32 -6.85
N THR A 249 6.79 -21.16 -6.50
CA THR A 249 6.29 -20.06 -5.67
C THR A 249 7.02 -19.91 -4.34
N ARG A 250 7.36 -21.02 -3.67
CA ARG A 250 8.08 -21.02 -2.38
C ARG A 250 9.49 -20.46 -2.54
N ILE A 251 10.19 -20.89 -3.58
CA ILE A 251 11.55 -20.41 -3.89
C ILE A 251 11.50 -18.95 -4.34
N ALA A 252 10.51 -18.58 -5.15
CA ALA A 252 10.32 -17.21 -5.62
C ALA A 252 10.09 -16.25 -4.44
N GLY A 253 9.15 -16.57 -3.53
CA GLY A 253 8.87 -15.78 -2.33
C GLY A 253 10.10 -15.58 -1.46
N GLY A 254 10.81 -16.67 -1.12
CA GLY A 254 12.03 -16.58 -0.32
C GLY A 254 13.15 -15.77 -0.99
N ARG A 255 13.29 -15.86 -2.33
CA ARG A 255 14.28 -15.08 -3.08
C ARG A 255 13.93 -13.60 -3.19
N ILE A 256 12.64 -13.26 -3.35
CA ILE A 256 12.14 -11.88 -3.30
C ILE A 256 12.47 -11.27 -1.94
N LEU A 257 12.06 -11.94 -0.85
CA LEU A 257 12.31 -11.47 0.51
C LEU A 257 13.80 -11.32 0.82
N SER A 258 14.63 -12.29 0.40
CA SER A 258 16.09 -12.22 0.57
C SER A 258 16.71 -11.07 -0.23
N THR A 259 16.19 -10.79 -1.43
CA THR A 259 16.66 -9.67 -2.27
C THR A 259 16.28 -8.32 -1.66
N VAL A 260 15.05 -8.18 -1.15
CA VAL A 260 14.59 -6.99 -0.41
C VAL A 260 15.41 -6.79 0.86
N LYS A 261 15.62 -7.85 1.65
CA LYS A 261 16.46 -7.83 2.85
C LYS A 261 17.84 -7.27 2.54
N MET A 262 18.55 -7.89 1.59
CA MET A 262 19.90 -7.49 1.21
C MET A 262 19.96 -6.04 0.75
N HIS A 263 18.92 -5.56 0.07
CA HIS A 263 18.82 -4.17 -0.37
C HIS A 263 18.63 -3.19 0.78
N LEU A 264 17.78 -3.53 1.77
CA LEU A 264 17.49 -2.68 2.92
C LEU A 264 18.66 -2.57 3.91
N ILE A 265 19.42 -3.66 4.10
CA ILE A 265 20.55 -3.71 5.05
C ILE A 265 21.87 -3.23 4.43
N LYS A 266 21.90 -3.03 3.10
CA LYS A 266 23.14 -2.67 2.38
C LYS A 266 23.74 -1.37 2.95
N GLY A 267 25.01 -1.44 3.34
CA GLY A 267 25.76 -0.28 3.83
C GLY A 267 25.47 0.10 5.28
N ARG A 268 24.69 -0.70 6.02
CA ARG A 268 24.45 -0.54 7.46
C ARG A 268 25.37 -1.44 8.27
N SER A 269 25.57 -1.09 9.55
CA SER A 269 26.36 -1.91 10.47
C SER A 269 25.54 -3.09 11.01
N ASN A 270 26.22 -4.18 11.38
CA ASN A 270 25.57 -5.38 11.93
C ASN A 270 24.84 -5.14 13.28
N GLY A 271 25.09 -4.00 13.95
CA GLY A 271 24.42 -3.61 15.19
C GLY A 271 23.28 -2.61 15.01
N ASP A 272 22.91 -2.26 13.77
CA ASP A 272 21.78 -1.36 13.50
C ASP A 272 20.45 -2.06 13.87
N PRO A 273 19.67 -1.52 14.82
CA PRO A 273 18.37 -2.08 15.20
C PRO A 273 17.42 -2.26 14.01
N PHE A 274 17.55 -1.42 12.96
CA PHE A 274 16.77 -1.56 11.75
C PHE A 274 17.16 -2.82 10.95
N CYS A 275 18.45 -3.16 10.89
CA CYS A 275 18.90 -4.39 10.21
C CYS A 275 18.31 -5.62 10.89
N GLN A 276 18.39 -5.69 12.23
CA GLN A 276 17.80 -6.78 13.00
C GLN A 276 16.29 -6.86 12.78
N ALA A 277 15.58 -5.73 12.86
CA ALA A 277 14.15 -5.67 12.61
C ALA A 277 13.76 -6.13 11.19
N VAL A 278 14.56 -5.81 10.17
CA VAL A 278 14.34 -6.28 8.79
C VAL A 278 14.56 -7.79 8.70
N GLU A 279 15.57 -8.34 9.36
CA GLU A 279 15.81 -9.79 9.39
C GLU A 279 14.64 -10.54 10.04
N GLU A 280 14.18 -10.08 11.20
CA GLU A 280 13.03 -10.65 11.91
C GLU A 280 11.76 -10.58 11.05
N ALA A 281 11.48 -9.41 10.46
CA ALA A 281 10.31 -9.24 9.58
C ALA A 281 10.36 -10.16 8.35
N VAL A 282 11.53 -10.33 7.74
CA VAL A 282 11.71 -11.22 6.57
C VAL A 282 11.53 -12.69 6.96
N GLN A 283 12.00 -13.11 8.13
CA GLN A 283 11.80 -14.48 8.63
C GLN A 283 10.33 -14.77 8.92
N ASP A 284 9.63 -13.84 9.58
CA ASP A 284 8.18 -13.93 9.83
C ASP A 284 7.40 -14.07 8.52
N LEU A 285 7.64 -13.17 7.56
CA LEU A 285 6.95 -13.19 6.26
C LEU A 285 7.28 -14.45 5.45
N ASP A 286 8.53 -14.95 5.49
CA ASP A 286 8.91 -16.19 4.81
C ASP A 286 8.18 -17.40 5.39
N LEU A 287 7.99 -17.46 6.72
CA LEU A 287 7.20 -18.50 7.37
C LEU A 287 5.73 -18.41 6.95
N LYS A 288 5.15 -17.21 6.90
CA LYS A 288 3.77 -17.01 6.44
C LYS A 288 3.58 -17.44 5.00
N ILE A 289 4.49 -17.09 4.09
CA ILE A 289 4.47 -17.56 2.70
C ILE A 289 4.44 -19.09 2.64
N LYS A 290 5.27 -19.76 3.43
CA LYS A 290 5.30 -21.23 3.47
C LYS A 290 3.96 -21.80 3.96
N ASN A 291 3.42 -21.25 5.04
CA ASN A 291 2.13 -21.69 5.59
C ASN A 291 0.97 -21.48 4.60
N ILE A 292 0.92 -20.35 3.90
CA ILE A 292 -0.08 -20.07 2.86
C ILE A 292 0.01 -21.12 1.76
N ILE A 293 1.22 -21.41 1.27
CA ILE A 293 1.43 -22.42 0.22
C ILE A 293 1.01 -23.82 0.69
N ASP A 294 1.42 -24.20 1.90
CA ASP A 294 1.13 -25.52 2.47
C ASP A 294 -0.40 -25.70 2.65
N SER A 295 -1.11 -24.66 3.13
CA SER A 295 -2.58 -24.68 3.27
C SER A 295 -3.34 -24.78 1.93
N GLN A 296 -2.84 -24.11 0.88
CA GLN A 296 -3.42 -24.21 -0.47
C GLN A 296 -3.23 -25.61 -1.07
N GLN A 297 -2.08 -26.24 -0.80
CA GLN A 297 -1.80 -27.59 -1.25
C GLN A 297 -2.68 -28.64 -0.53
N GLU A 298 -2.92 -28.47 0.78
CA GLU A 298 -3.83 -29.33 1.56
C GLU A 298 -5.28 -29.22 1.09
N THR A 299 -5.75 -28.02 0.75
CA THR A 299 -7.09 -27.81 0.20
C THR A 299 -7.27 -28.54 -1.14
N LEU A 300 -6.24 -28.55 -1.98
CA LEU A 300 -6.25 -29.27 -3.25
C LEU A 300 -6.28 -30.80 -3.04
N THR A 301 -5.52 -31.34 -2.09
CA THR A 301 -5.49 -32.79 -1.81
C THR A 301 -6.73 -33.29 -1.05
N ALA A 302 -7.42 -32.43 -0.30
CA ALA A 302 -8.71 -32.75 0.32
C ALA A 302 -9.88 -32.77 -0.68
N SER A 303 -9.78 -31.99 -1.77
CA SER A 303 -10.82 -31.90 -2.81
C SER A 303 -10.83 -33.07 -3.81
N THR A 304 -9.80 -33.93 -3.82
CA THR A 304 -9.66 -35.03 -4.79
C THR A 304 -10.43 -36.31 -4.45
N THR A 305 -11.19 -36.34 -3.34
CA THR A 305 -12.07 -37.47 -2.96
C THR A 305 -13.53 -37.31 -3.41
N GLY A 306 -13.90 -36.21 -4.07
CA GLY A 306 -15.24 -36.00 -4.63
C GLY A 306 -15.25 -36.09 -6.16
N VAL A 307 -15.96 -37.07 -6.71
CA VAL A 307 -16.25 -37.15 -8.15
C VAL A 307 -17.07 -35.92 -8.55
N SER A 308 -16.43 -34.93 -9.16
CA SER A 308 -17.05 -33.74 -9.73
C SER A 308 -16.81 -33.71 -11.24
N PRO A 309 -17.80 -33.30 -12.07
CA PRO A 309 -17.84 -33.62 -13.48
C PRO A 309 -16.69 -32.95 -14.24
N ALA A 310 -16.22 -33.65 -15.28
CA ALA A 310 -15.06 -33.30 -16.09
C ALA A 310 -14.92 -31.79 -16.32
N ARG A 311 -13.90 -31.19 -15.68
CA ARG A 311 -13.42 -29.86 -16.06
C ARG A 311 -13.11 -29.89 -17.56
N PRO A 312 -13.53 -28.88 -18.35
CA PRO A 312 -13.13 -28.79 -19.74
C PRO A 312 -11.61 -28.87 -19.82
N LYS A 313 -11.10 -29.76 -20.66
CA LYS A 313 -9.67 -29.81 -20.98
C LYS A 313 -9.23 -28.38 -21.30
N LEU A 314 -8.25 -27.90 -20.56
CA LEU A 314 -7.65 -26.58 -20.75
C LEU A 314 -6.97 -26.59 -22.12
N HIS A 315 -7.76 -26.39 -23.18
CA HIS A 315 -7.23 -26.14 -24.49
C HIS A 315 -6.39 -24.86 -24.38
N SER A 316 -5.17 -24.97 -24.87
CA SER A 316 -4.23 -23.88 -25.05
C SER A 316 -4.90 -22.68 -25.71
N ILE A 317 -5.33 -21.71 -24.90
CA ILE A 317 -5.86 -20.43 -25.38
C ILE A 317 -4.81 -19.36 -25.07
N ASN A 318 -4.07 -19.02 -26.13
CA ASN A 318 -3.34 -17.79 -26.40
C ASN A 318 -2.01 -17.49 -25.68
N HIS A 319 -0.95 -17.77 -26.44
CA HIS A 319 0.45 -17.33 -26.31
C HIS A 319 0.63 -15.79 -26.40
N GLY A 320 0.29 -15.04 -25.34
CA GLY A 320 0.54 -13.60 -25.29
C GLY A 320 0.94 -12.99 -23.94
N THR A 321 0.80 -13.71 -22.82
CA THR A 321 1.05 -13.20 -21.45
C THR A 321 1.57 -14.30 -20.52
N ALA A 322 2.54 -15.08 -21.00
CA ALA A 322 3.20 -16.13 -20.24
C ALA A 322 4.06 -15.55 -19.12
N TYR A 323 3.49 -15.31 -17.94
CA TYR A 323 4.24 -15.08 -16.70
C TYR A 323 4.02 -16.26 -15.76
N CYS A 324 5.08 -16.98 -15.44
CA CYS A 324 5.03 -18.04 -14.42
C CYS A 324 4.74 -17.50 -13.01
N GLY A 325 4.90 -16.19 -12.80
CA GLY A 325 4.70 -15.52 -11.52
C GLY A 325 3.27 -15.37 -11.03
N ARG A 326 2.25 -15.85 -11.77
CA ARG A 326 0.84 -15.68 -11.35
C ARG A 326 0.57 -16.26 -9.96
N ASP A 327 1.06 -17.47 -9.69
CA ASP A 327 0.82 -18.11 -8.40
C ASP A 327 1.63 -17.46 -7.29
N THR A 328 2.83 -16.97 -7.59
CA THR A 328 3.61 -16.10 -6.68
C THR A 328 2.84 -14.83 -6.34
N VAL A 329 2.27 -14.14 -7.31
CA VAL A 329 1.45 -12.92 -7.08
C VAL A 329 0.24 -13.23 -6.21
N LYS A 330 -0.46 -14.36 -6.42
CA LYS A 330 -1.58 -14.76 -5.56
C LYS A 330 -1.16 -14.97 -4.10
N VAL A 331 -0.05 -15.67 -3.87
CA VAL A 331 0.46 -15.91 -2.52
C VAL A 331 0.87 -14.59 -1.87
N LEU A 332 1.50 -13.68 -2.61
CA LEU A 332 1.85 -12.34 -2.11
C LEU A 332 0.59 -11.50 -1.78
N LEU A 333 -0.48 -11.61 -2.57
CA LEU A 333 -1.76 -10.95 -2.26
C LEU A 333 -2.34 -11.46 -0.94
N VAL A 334 -2.44 -12.78 -0.76
CA VAL A 334 -2.94 -13.38 0.50
C VAL A 334 -2.08 -12.96 1.69
N LEU A 335 -0.75 -12.98 1.52
CA LEU A 335 0.17 -12.52 2.56
C LEU A 335 -0.08 -11.06 2.95
N LEU A 336 -0.26 -10.17 1.97
CA LEU A 336 -0.50 -8.75 2.22
C LEU A 336 -1.87 -8.51 2.86
N ASP A 337 -2.88 -9.31 2.51
CA ASP A 337 -4.19 -9.28 3.15
C ASP A 337 -4.10 -9.74 4.62
N GLU A 338 -3.38 -10.84 4.91
CA GLU A 338 -3.12 -11.28 6.29
C GLU A 338 -2.36 -10.23 7.10
N GLU A 339 -1.40 -9.55 6.50
CA GLU A 339 -0.68 -8.44 7.13
C GLU A 339 -1.57 -7.22 7.38
N ALA A 340 -2.50 -6.92 6.48
CA ALA A 340 -3.48 -5.84 6.66
C ALA A 340 -4.50 -6.14 7.76
N VAL A 341 -4.85 -7.42 7.97
CA VAL A 341 -5.76 -7.88 9.03
C VAL A 341 -5.06 -7.98 10.38
N SER A 342 -3.72 -8.11 10.41
CA SER A 342 -2.98 -8.18 11.67
C SER A 342 -3.26 -6.92 12.50
N PRO A 343 -3.84 -7.05 13.71
CA PRO A 343 -4.20 -5.88 14.49
C PRO A 343 -2.89 -5.14 14.83
N PRO A 344 -2.87 -3.79 14.80
CA PRO A 344 -1.88 -3.07 15.59
C PRO A 344 -2.03 -3.64 17.00
N THR A 345 -0.94 -4.16 17.55
CA THR A 345 -0.93 -4.91 18.81
C THR A 345 -1.78 -4.20 19.88
N GLN A 346 -2.31 -4.93 20.88
CA GLN A 346 -3.30 -4.49 21.89
C GLN A 346 -3.05 -3.15 22.61
N ASN A 347 -1.94 -2.48 22.34
CA ASN A 347 -1.52 -1.24 22.95
C ASN A 347 -2.06 -0.02 22.16
N LYS A 348 -2.77 0.89 22.84
CA LYS A 348 -3.15 2.22 22.29
C LYS A 348 -1.94 3.03 21.80
N ALA A 349 -0.73 2.66 22.23
CA ALA A 349 0.54 3.15 21.71
C ALA A 349 0.73 2.86 20.21
N ASP A 350 0.15 1.78 19.67
CA ASP A 350 0.35 1.38 18.27
C ASP A 350 -0.51 2.19 17.31
N LEU A 351 -1.71 2.57 17.72
CA LEU A 351 -2.50 3.63 17.05
C LEU A 351 -1.76 4.97 17.10
N THR A 352 -1.10 5.26 18.23
CA THR A 352 -0.27 6.47 18.38
C THR A 352 1.00 6.37 17.55
N ILE A 353 1.55 5.18 17.30
CA ILE A 353 2.73 4.94 16.46
C ILE A 353 2.34 4.95 14.98
N GLN A 354 1.21 4.38 14.59
CA GLN A 354 0.63 4.53 13.26
C GLN A 354 0.26 5.99 12.97
N TRP A 355 -0.20 6.73 13.99
CA TRP A 355 -0.37 8.17 13.95
C TRP A 355 0.95 8.92 13.95
N LEU A 356 1.99 8.50 14.69
CA LEU A 356 3.32 9.10 14.64
C LEU A 356 3.98 8.84 13.30
N PHE A 357 3.77 7.69 12.66
CA PHE A 357 4.18 7.38 11.30
C PHE A 357 3.35 8.13 10.28
N SER A 358 2.07 8.39 10.55
CA SER A 358 1.29 9.35 9.81
C SER A 358 1.81 10.76 10.05
N LYS A 359 2.36 11.05 11.22
CA LYS A 359 3.03 12.31 11.55
C LYS A 359 4.41 12.39 10.95
N THR A 360 5.12 11.26 10.72
CA THR A 360 6.40 11.14 10.00
C THR A 360 6.15 11.12 8.52
N SER A 361 5.01 10.59 8.04
CA SER A 361 4.58 10.69 6.66
C SER A 361 4.11 12.12 6.41
N GLN A 362 3.29 12.73 7.27
CA GLN A 362 3.01 14.17 7.30
C GLN A 362 4.25 15.01 7.58
N ARG A 363 5.27 14.53 8.31
CA ARG A 363 6.55 15.21 8.51
C ARG A 363 7.39 15.09 7.27
N THR A 364 7.32 13.95 6.60
CA THR A 364 7.91 13.71 5.29
C THR A 364 7.19 14.66 4.36
N TYR A 365 5.88 14.58 4.11
CA TYR A 365 5.06 15.59 3.44
C TYR A 365 5.34 17.06 3.89
N SER A 366 5.49 17.42 5.16
CA SER A 366 5.75 18.81 5.59
C SER A 366 7.22 19.23 5.40
N GLU A 367 8.16 18.31 5.61
CA GLU A 367 9.59 18.45 5.31
C GLU A 367 9.87 18.18 3.82
N ILE A 368 8.85 17.82 3.03
CA ILE A 368 8.79 17.60 1.56
C ILE A 368 8.00 18.74 0.85
N TYR A 369 7.15 19.49 1.53
CA TYR A 369 6.32 20.53 0.93
C TYR A 369 6.25 21.88 1.71
N GLY A 370 7.04 22.06 2.78
CA GLY A 370 7.30 23.35 3.47
C GLY A 370 8.39 24.22 2.87
#